data_AF-A0A8S2GAR9-F1
#
_entry.id   AF-A0A8S2GAR9-F1
#
_cell.length_a   1.000
_cell.length_b   1.000
_cell.length_c   1.000
_cell.angle_alpha   90.00
_cell.angle_beta   90.00
_cell.angle_gamma   90.00
#
_symmetry.space_group_name_H-M   'P 1'
#
loop_
_entity.id
_entity.type
_entity.pdbx_description
1 polymer ?
#
loop_
_entity_poly.entity_id
_entity_poly.type
_entity_poly.pdbx_seq_one_letter_code
_entity_poly.pdbx_strand_id
1 'polypeptide(L)'
;MKSPNEQSKFLAFFLGPKRTKLKQKFEILKQMNGLQVIIDAGNNNDVSKYIEKYEVIITTPQKLLNSLVSNAISNKNIDVIIFDQCHDAVGDNPYCQIMKLLSNKDEKQPVIIGLT
;
A
#
# COMPACT_ATOMS: atom_id res chain seq x y z
N MET A 1 -0.15 24.89 -15.15
CA MET A 1 0.43 25.57 -13.97
C MET A 1 -0.18 24.92 -12.74
N LYS A 2 0.62 24.25 -11.89
CA LYS A 2 0.14 23.74 -10.60
C LYS A 2 0.09 24.90 -9.59
N SER A 3 -0.94 24.95 -8.76
CA SER A 3 -1.09 25.99 -7.74
C SER A 3 0.02 25.87 -6.67
N PRO A 4 0.43 26.96 -6.00
CA PRO A 4 1.65 26.98 -5.18
C PRO A 4 1.57 26.22 -3.84
N ASN A 5 0.50 25.47 -3.56
CA ASN A 5 0.25 24.90 -2.24
C ASN A 5 -0.31 23.47 -2.23
N GLU A 6 -0.15 22.70 -3.31
CA GLU A 6 -0.38 21.25 -3.26
C GLU A 6 0.84 20.55 -2.65
N GLN A 7 0.92 20.56 -1.32
CA GLN A 7 1.83 19.68 -0.61
C GLN A 7 1.42 18.25 -0.94
N SER A 8 2.29 17.50 -1.64
CA SER A 8 1.96 16.15 -2.07
C SER A 8 1.65 15.30 -0.86
N LYS A 9 0.42 14.77 -0.80
CA LYS A 9 -0.02 13.91 0.27
C LYS A 9 0.85 12.65 0.33
N PHE A 10 1.30 12.30 1.53
CA PHE A 10 2.01 11.06 1.78
C PHE A 10 1.05 9.85 1.68
N LEU A 11 1.49 8.78 1.02
CA LEU A 11 0.74 7.53 0.93
C LEU A 11 1.63 6.30 1.21
N ALA A 12 1.24 5.56 2.25
CA ALA A 12 1.83 4.27 2.60
C ALA A 12 0.83 3.11 2.46
N PHE A 13 1.31 1.99 1.94
CA PHE A 13 0.61 0.71 1.99
C PHE A 13 1.23 -0.21 3.04
N PHE A 14 0.41 -0.71 3.95
CA PHE A 14 0.79 -1.79 4.87
C PHE A 14 0.11 -3.09 4.41
N LEU A 15 0.90 -4.03 3.91
CA LEU A 15 0.42 -5.26 3.32
C LEU A 15 0.61 -6.42 4.29
N GLY A 16 -0.42 -7.26 4.44
CA GLY A 16 -0.32 -8.47 5.24
C GLY A 16 -1.25 -9.57 4.73
N PRO A 17 -0.86 -10.86 4.89
CA PRO A 17 -1.59 -11.98 4.29
C PRO A 17 -2.87 -12.33 5.06
N LYS A 18 -2.94 -12.06 6.37
CA LYS A 18 -4.04 -12.49 7.24
C LYS A 18 -4.83 -11.30 7.82
N ARG A 19 -6.15 -11.29 7.57
CA ARG A 19 -7.08 -10.23 8.04
C ARG A 19 -6.98 -9.96 9.55
N THR A 20 -6.83 -11.02 10.36
CA THR A 20 -6.76 -10.91 11.83
C THR A 20 -5.50 -10.21 12.31
N LYS A 21 -4.35 -10.44 11.67
CA LYS A 21 -3.08 -9.77 11.99
C LYS A 21 -3.10 -8.30 11.59
N LEU A 22 -3.76 -7.96 10.48
CA LEU A 22 -3.91 -6.57 10.02
C LEU A 22 -4.73 -5.72 11.00
N LYS A 23 -5.80 -6.27 11.59
CA LYS A 23 -6.62 -5.56 12.58
C LYS A 23 -5.82 -5.14 13.82
N GLN A 24 -4.98 -6.02 14.35
CA GLN A 24 -4.15 -5.68 15.53
C GLN A 24 -3.17 -4.53 15.23
N LYS A 25 -2.52 -4.56 14.06
CA LYS A 25 -1.60 -3.50 13.66
C LYS A 25 -2.30 -2.16 13.43
N PHE A 26 -3.54 -2.18 12.94
CA PHE A 26 -4.35 -0.97 12.81
C PHE A 26 -4.67 -0.31 14.14
N GLU A 27 -5.04 -1.07 15.18
CA GLU A 27 -5.36 -0.47 16.48
C GLU A 27 -4.17 0.30 17.05
N ILE A 28 -2.94 -0.18 16.80
CA ILE A 28 -1.71 0.53 17.18
C ILE A 28 -1.51 1.78 16.32
N LEU A 29 -1.65 1.66 15.00
CA LEU A 29 -1.46 2.81 14.08
C LEU A 29 -2.52 3.91 14.29
N LYS A 30 -3.73 3.54 14.70
CA LYS A 30 -4.81 4.49 15.03
C LYS A 30 -4.49 5.31 16.29
N GLN A 31 -3.68 4.76 17.20
CA GLN A 31 -3.22 5.48 18.40
C GLN A 31 -2.12 6.50 18.09
N MET A 32 -1.50 6.43 16.90
CA MET A 32 -0.56 7.44 16.45
C MET A 32 -1.35 8.66 15.96
N ASN A 33 -1.39 9.72 16.78
CA ASN A 33 -2.09 10.95 16.45
C ASN A 33 -1.61 11.53 15.09
N GLY A 34 -2.56 11.98 14.27
CA GLY A 34 -2.28 12.83 13.10
C GLY A 34 -2.35 12.15 11.72
N LEU A 35 -2.48 10.82 11.63
CA LEU A 35 -2.58 10.11 10.34
C LEU A 35 -4.00 9.63 10.01
N GLN A 36 -4.39 9.77 8.75
CA GLN A 36 -5.64 9.20 8.22
C GLN A 36 -5.41 7.75 7.78
N VAL A 37 -5.81 6.80 8.63
CA VAL A 37 -5.59 5.36 8.41
C VAL A 37 -6.89 4.62 8.09
N ILE A 38 -6.85 3.68 7.14
CA ILE A 38 -7.96 2.76 6.85
C ILE A 38 -7.46 1.32 6.76
N ILE A 39 -8.29 0.36 7.19
CA ILE A 39 -8.13 -1.04 6.81
C ILE A 39 -9.17 -1.40 5.75
N ASP A 40 -8.72 -1.91 4.62
CA ASP A 40 -9.59 -2.68 3.73
C ASP A 40 -9.02 -4.07 3.48
N ALA A 41 -9.35 -4.96 4.40
CA ALA A 41 -9.17 -6.39 4.26
C ALA A 41 -10.51 -7.07 3.99
N GLY A 42 -11.49 -6.39 3.36
CA GLY A 42 -12.81 -6.92 3.01
C GLY A 42 -12.84 -7.64 1.65
N ASN A 43 -14.04 -7.82 1.08
CA ASN A 43 -14.23 -8.51 -0.21
C ASN A 43 -14.08 -7.59 -1.44
N ASN A 44 -13.83 -6.29 -1.26
CA ASN A 44 -13.52 -5.41 -2.39
C ASN A 44 -12.23 -5.90 -3.06
N ASN A 45 -12.18 -5.81 -4.39
CA ASN A 45 -11.04 -6.30 -5.17
C ASN A 45 -9.95 -5.26 -5.39
N ASP A 46 -10.22 -3.97 -5.17
CA ASP A 46 -9.28 -2.86 -5.36
C ASP A 46 -9.25 -1.94 -4.13
N VAL A 47 -8.26 -1.04 -4.10
CA VAL A 47 -8.05 -0.06 -3.03
C VAL A 47 -7.90 1.38 -3.55
N SER A 48 -8.12 1.62 -4.83
CA SER A 48 -7.87 2.94 -5.46
C SER A 48 -8.73 4.04 -4.85
N LYS A 49 -9.99 3.74 -4.51
CA LYS A 49 -10.91 4.68 -3.85
C LYS A 49 -10.43 5.26 -2.52
N TYR A 50 -9.41 4.66 -1.90
CA TYR A 50 -8.88 5.10 -0.61
C TYR A 50 -7.72 6.08 -0.72
N ILE A 51 -7.03 6.15 -1.87
CA ILE A 51 -5.75 6.88 -1.98
C ILE A 51 -5.90 8.39 -1.82
N GLU A 52 -7.04 8.95 -2.26
CA GLU A 52 -7.31 10.39 -2.12
C GLU A 52 -7.57 10.78 -0.66
N LYS A 53 -8.26 9.91 0.11
CA LYS A 53 -8.70 10.23 1.47
C LYS A 53 -7.76 9.74 2.56
N TYR A 54 -7.04 8.63 2.41
CA TYR A 54 -6.20 8.07 3.48
C TYR A 54 -4.71 8.19 3.17
N GLU A 55 -3.91 8.36 4.21
CA GLU A 55 -2.43 8.43 4.15
C GLU A 55 -1.81 7.06 4.39
N VAL A 56 -2.50 6.18 5.13
CA VAL A 56 -2.07 4.80 5.36
C VAL A 56 -3.21 3.86 5.03
N ILE A 57 -2.97 2.96 4.07
CA ILE A 57 -3.93 1.93 3.67
C ILE A 57 -3.38 0.57 4.09
N ILE A 58 -4.08 -0.08 5.00
CA ILE A 58 -3.78 -1.42 5.47
C ILE A 58 -4.66 -2.40 4.69
N THR A 59 -4.06 -3.27 3.89
CA THR A 59 -4.81 -4.16 2.99
C THR A 59 -4.07 -5.46 2.72
N THR A 60 -4.69 -6.33 1.92
CA THR A 60 -4.03 -7.56 1.46
C THR A 60 -3.18 -7.27 0.22
N PRO A 61 -2.06 -7.99 0.03
CA PRO A 61 -1.27 -7.95 -1.19
C PRO A 61 -2.10 -8.01 -2.48
N GLN A 62 -3.04 -8.96 -2.57
CA GLN A 62 -3.83 -9.19 -3.78
C GLN A 62 -4.62 -7.96 -4.23
N LYS A 63 -5.14 -7.18 -3.27
CA LYS A 63 -5.95 -6.00 -3.59
C LYS A 63 -5.12 -4.86 -4.13
N LEU A 64 -3.93 -4.62 -3.56
CA LEU A 64 -3.00 -3.66 -4.14
C LEU A 64 -2.55 -4.11 -5.54
N LEU A 65 -2.21 -5.39 -5.69
CA LEU A 65 -1.85 -5.96 -6.99
C LEU A 65 -2.94 -5.72 -8.05
N ASN A 66 -4.20 -5.97 -7.72
CA ASN A 66 -5.32 -5.71 -8.63
C ASN A 66 -5.40 -4.24 -9.05
N SER A 67 -5.19 -3.31 -8.11
CA SER A 67 -5.17 -1.86 -8.41
C SER A 67 -3.98 -1.43 -9.27
N LEU A 68 -2.83 -2.10 -9.14
CA LEU A 68 -1.66 -1.86 -9.99
C LEU A 68 -1.90 -2.42 -11.41
N VAL A 69 -2.42 -3.64 -11.52
CA VAL A 69 -2.72 -4.28 -12.81
C VAL A 69 -3.76 -3.51 -13.63
N SER A 70 -4.75 -2.90 -12.96
CA SER A 70 -5.75 -2.06 -13.63
C SER A 70 -5.27 -0.63 -13.91
N ASN A 71 -4.02 -0.29 -13.59
CA ASN A 71 -3.46 1.07 -13.65
C ASN A 71 -4.25 2.11 -12.82
N ALA A 72 -5.08 1.69 -11.87
CA ALA A 72 -5.78 2.59 -10.96
C ALA A 72 -4.84 3.19 -9.90
N ILE A 73 -3.71 2.53 -9.65
CA ILE A 73 -2.61 2.99 -8.82
C ILE A 73 -1.31 2.76 -9.61
N SER A 74 -0.36 3.67 -9.47
CA SER A 74 0.99 3.58 -10.05
C SER A 74 2.04 3.95 -9.01
N ASN A 75 3.32 3.79 -9.35
CA ASN A 75 4.44 4.19 -8.50
C ASN A 75 4.35 5.64 -8.03
N LYS A 76 3.83 6.54 -8.88
CA LYS A 76 3.71 7.97 -8.59
C LYS A 76 2.80 8.26 -7.41
N ASN A 77 1.86 7.36 -7.12
CA ASN A 77 0.91 7.50 -6.03
C ASN A 77 1.50 7.09 -4.68
N ILE A 78 2.53 6.25 -4.66
CA ILE A 78 2.97 5.53 -3.46
C ILE A 78 4.31 6.06 -2.98
N ASP A 79 4.40 6.39 -1.69
CA ASP A 79 5.65 6.77 -1.04
C ASP A 79 6.33 5.59 -0.35
N VAL A 80 5.54 4.72 0.29
CA VAL A 80 6.06 3.60 1.09
C VAL A 80 5.21 2.35 0.91
N ILE A 81 5.86 1.18 0.81
CA ILE A 81 5.21 -0.13 0.92
C ILE A 81 5.89 -0.95 2.01
N ILE A 82 5.09 -1.44 2.94
CA ILE A 82 5.51 -2.31 4.03
C ILE A 82 4.94 -3.72 3.76
N PHE A 83 5.82 -4.69 3.55
CA PHE A 83 5.49 -6.09 3.38
C PHE A 83 5.60 -6.83 4.72
N ASP A 84 4.47 -7.17 5.35
CA ASP A 84 4.45 -8.04 6.52
C ASP A 84 4.56 -9.52 6.14
N GLN A 85 5.33 -10.29 6.92
CA GLN A 85 5.70 -11.67 6.61
C GLN A 85 6.39 -11.74 5.24
N CYS A 86 7.36 -10.87 5.00
CA CYS A 86 8.03 -10.77 3.70
C CYS A 86 8.77 -12.05 3.30
N HIS A 87 9.05 -12.97 4.23
CA HIS A 87 9.57 -14.31 3.92
C HIS A 87 8.63 -15.16 3.03
N ASP A 88 7.33 -14.83 2.98
CA ASP A 88 6.35 -15.50 2.11
C ASP A 88 6.50 -15.10 0.63
N ALA A 89 7.30 -14.07 0.31
CA ALA A 89 7.48 -13.52 -1.03
C ALA A 89 8.33 -14.44 -1.93
N VAL A 90 7.77 -15.59 -2.32
CA VAL A 90 8.39 -16.57 -3.23
C VAL A 90 7.45 -16.96 -4.37
N GLY A 91 8.03 -17.32 -5.52
CA GLY A 91 7.27 -17.78 -6.70
C GLY A 91 6.25 -16.74 -7.20
N ASP A 92 5.00 -17.20 -7.37
CA ASP A 92 3.89 -16.38 -7.89
C ASP A 92 3.13 -15.60 -6.79
N ASN A 93 3.69 -15.51 -5.58
CA ASN A 93 3.10 -14.72 -4.51
C ASN A 93 2.82 -13.27 -4.98
N PRO A 94 1.65 -12.69 -4.67
CA PRO A 94 1.35 -11.30 -5.01
C PRO A 94 2.41 -10.27 -4.61
N TYR A 95 3.17 -10.49 -3.53
CA TYR A 95 4.32 -9.66 -3.17
C TYR A 95 5.37 -9.59 -4.29
N CYS A 96 5.74 -10.73 -4.86
CA CYS A 96 6.67 -10.81 -5.98
C CYS A 96 6.12 -10.06 -7.20
N GLN A 97 4.82 -10.18 -7.47
CA GLN A 97 4.17 -9.53 -8.61
C GLN A 97 4.10 -8.01 -8.44
N ILE A 98 3.78 -7.52 -7.24
CA ILE A 98 3.81 -6.09 -6.91
C ILE A 98 5.22 -5.52 -7.16
N MET A 99 6.26 -6.19 -6.65
CA MET A 99 7.64 -5.74 -6.84
C MET A 99 8.04 -5.68 -8.32
N LYS A 100 7.61 -6.65 -9.13
CA LYS A 100 7.84 -6.63 -10.58
C LYS A 100 7.18 -5.42 -11.24
N LEU A 101 5.90 -5.15 -10.93
CA LEU A 101 5.17 -4.01 -11.51
C LEU A 101 5.76 -2.67 -11.12
N LEU A 102 6.26 -2.53 -9.89
CA LEU A 102 6.84 -1.28 -9.41
C LEU A 102 8.30 -1.07 -9.85
N SER A 103 8.99 -2.08 -10.40
CA SER A 103 10.43 -2.02 -10.70
C SER A 103 10.86 -1.09 -11.85
N ASN A 104 9.94 -0.31 -12.43
CA ASN A 104 10.26 0.62 -13.52
C ASN A 104 11.16 1.78 -13.06
N LYS A 105 12.44 1.73 -13.45
CA LYS A 105 13.48 2.68 -13.02
C LYS A 105 13.27 4.13 -13.45
N ASP A 106 12.44 4.35 -14.48
CA ASP A 106 12.16 5.70 -15.00
C ASP A 106 11.10 6.44 -14.17
N GLU A 107 10.47 5.78 -13.20
CA GLU A 107 9.49 6.37 -12.30
C GLU A 107 10.01 6.51 -10.87
N LYS A 108 9.44 7.48 -10.13
CA LYS A 108 9.60 7.58 -8.67
C LYS A 108 9.39 6.21 -8.05
N GLN A 109 10.30 5.76 -7.20
CA GLN A 109 10.19 4.47 -6.53
C GLN A 109 9.65 4.64 -5.11
N PRO A 110 8.66 3.85 -4.68
CA PRO A 110 8.29 3.82 -3.28
C PRO A 110 9.43 3.21 -2.45
N VAL A 111 9.58 3.68 -1.22
CA VAL A 111 10.45 3.05 -0.23
C VAL A 111 9.85 1.69 0.13
N ILE A 112 10.67 0.65 0.10
CA ILE A 112 10.24 -0.73 0.39
C ILE A 112 10.79 -1.17 1.74
N ILE A 113 9.90 -1.64 2.61
CA ILE A 113 10.24 -2.16 3.95
C ILE A 113 9.71 -3.59 4.07
N GLY A 114 10.58 -4.53 4.43
CA GLY A 114 10.19 -5.91 4.75
C GLY A 114 10.20 -6.15 6.25
N LEU A 115 9.12 -6.75 6.78
CA LEU A 115 9.02 -7.20 8.17
C LEU A 115 8.85 -8.72 8.20
N THR A 116 9.59 -9.40 9.07
CA THR A 116 9.45 -10.83 9.34
C THR A 116 9.39 -11.11 10.83
#